data_AF-F6BDB7-F1
#
_entry.id   AF-F6BDB7-F1
#
_cell.length_a   1.000
_cell.length_b   1.000
_cell.length_c   1.000
_cell.angle_alpha   90.00
_cell.angle_beta   90.00
_cell.angle_gamma   90.00
#
_symmetry.space_group_name_H-M   'P 1'
#
loop_
_entity.id
_entity.type
_entity.pdbx_description
1 polymer ?
#
loop_
_entity_poly.entity_id
_entity_poly.type
_entity_poly.pdbx_seq_one_letter_code
_entity_poly.pdbx_strand_id
1 'polypeptide(L)'
;MYYISAIGVDISSNDVSTNPKVNEKIDYEIKKELPKIGVKAALTNITGDDIVITSFVPENLIEETNKIIIDILKKHAEGFNDLNGISDNPEDAGEGISYAIAKAGSKYGDALIVSFDTYGGEDIVNEMALFVEEIGKKFGYDASSSVSNKPKKIHGVGYVGVSTDDPVVVITFKELKELPKLAGMIFGGLLGFDRVYFVRKGTPTNILPPGVIYTMSAFLNGNVIDLYDGIKRRFNI
;
A
#
# COMPACT_ATOMS: atom_id res chain seq x y z
N MET A 1 -1.50 -13.64 17.13
CA MET A 1 -2.06 -12.29 16.93
C MET A 1 -2.47 -12.15 15.46
N TYR A 2 -3.24 -11.13 15.06
CA TYR A 2 -3.51 -10.85 13.64
C TYR A 2 -2.94 -9.50 13.23
N TYR A 3 -2.57 -9.38 11.96
CA TYR A 3 -1.95 -8.21 11.37
C TYR A 3 -2.62 -7.86 10.04
N ILE A 4 -2.48 -6.59 9.67
CA ILE A 4 -2.69 -6.11 8.31
C ILE A 4 -1.31 -5.89 7.72
N SER A 5 -1.03 -6.57 6.62
CA SER A 5 0.21 -6.44 5.86
C SER A 5 -0.12 -5.92 4.47
N ALA A 6 0.66 -4.95 4.00
CA ALA A 6 0.55 -4.38 2.66
C ALA A 6 1.90 -4.45 1.93
N ILE A 7 1.86 -4.88 0.68
CA ILE A 7 2.98 -4.89 -0.27
C ILE A 7 2.59 -3.98 -1.44
N GLY A 8 3.26 -2.84 -1.56
CA GLY A 8 3.31 -1.96 -2.73
C GLY A 8 4.44 -2.37 -3.67
N VAL A 9 4.24 -2.20 -4.97
CA VAL A 9 5.21 -2.59 -6.00
C VAL A 9 4.86 -1.97 -7.34
N ASP A 10 5.86 -1.46 -8.05
CA ASP A 10 5.78 -1.17 -9.47
C ASP A 10 5.83 -2.49 -10.25
N ILE A 11 4.77 -2.73 -11.03
CA ILE A 11 4.63 -3.89 -11.89
C ILE A 11 4.57 -3.53 -13.38
N SER A 12 4.65 -2.24 -13.70
CA SER A 12 4.54 -1.71 -15.05
C SER A 12 5.87 -1.76 -15.78
N SER A 13 5.80 -1.51 -17.09
CA SER A 13 6.98 -1.30 -17.94
C SER A 13 7.11 0.15 -18.42
N ASN A 14 6.29 1.07 -17.91
CA ASN A 14 6.13 2.42 -18.48
C ASN A 14 6.03 3.58 -17.49
N ASP A 15 6.35 3.38 -16.21
CA ASP A 15 6.51 4.42 -15.17
C ASP A 15 5.34 5.43 -15.07
N VAL A 16 4.13 5.02 -15.49
CA VAL A 16 2.97 5.91 -15.66
C VAL A 16 1.65 5.22 -15.28
N SER A 17 1.46 3.97 -15.71
CA SER A 17 0.22 3.25 -15.43
C SER A 17 0.37 1.75 -15.50
N THR A 18 -0.38 1.06 -14.64
CA THR A 18 -0.52 -0.40 -14.69
C THR A 18 -1.37 -0.88 -15.88
N ASN A 19 -1.10 -2.12 -16.34
CA ASN A 19 -1.95 -2.82 -17.28
C ASN A 19 -3.16 -3.45 -16.55
N PRO A 20 -4.42 -3.03 -16.85
CA PRO A 20 -5.60 -3.57 -16.16
C PRO A 20 -5.75 -5.08 -16.25
N LYS A 21 -5.30 -5.71 -17.35
CA LYS A 21 -5.35 -7.17 -17.51
C LYS A 21 -4.36 -7.89 -16.60
N VAL A 22 -3.22 -7.27 -16.30
CA VAL A 22 -2.24 -7.80 -15.33
C VAL A 22 -2.81 -7.68 -13.93
N ASN A 23 -3.39 -6.52 -13.59
CA ASN A 23 -4.05 -6.28 -12.31
C ASN A 23 -5.15 -7.33 -12.03
N GLU A 24 -6.01 -7.61 -13.02
CA GLU A 24 -7.06 -8.61 -12.91
C GLU A 24 -6.52 -10.03 -12.66
N LYS A 25 -5.42 -10.41 -13.33
CA LYS A 25 -4.78 -11.73 -13.12
C LYS A 25 -4.17 -11.85 -11.73
N ILE A 26 -3.47 -10.82 -11.28
CA ILE A 26 -2.86 -10.76 -9.95
C ILE A 26 -3.95 -10.86 -8.87
N ASP A 27 -4.99 -10.02 -8.95
CA ASP A 27 -6.11 -10.04 -8.00
C ASP A 27 -6.85 -11.38 -7.99
N TYR A 28 -7.04 -12.00 -9.17
CA TYR A 28 -7.62 -13.33 -9.26
C TYR A 28 -6.76 -14.40 -8.56
N GLU A 29 -5.44 -14.41 -8.77
CA GLU A 29 -4.57 -15.40 -8.12
C GLU A 29 -4.46 -15.17 -6.62
N ILE A 30 -4.41 -13.93 -6.15
CA ILE A 30 -4.46 -13.61 -4.71
C ILE A 30 -5.72 -14.18 -4.07
N LYS A 31 -6.88 -13.90 -4.69
CA LYS A 31 -8.20 -14.37 -4.21
C LYS A 31 -8.38 -15.89 -4.33
N LYS A 32 -7.55 -16.55 -5.13
CA LYS A 32 -7.55 -18.01 -5.29
C LYS A 32 -6.61 -18.70 -4.30
N GLU A 33 -5.40 -18.19 -4.12
CA GLU A 33 -4.33 -18.88 -3.40
C GLU A 33 -4.36 -18.58 -1.90
N LEU A 34 -4.52 -17.32 -1.49
CA LEU A 34 -4.42 -16.95 -0.07
C LEU A 34 -5.55 -17.50 0.82
N PRO A 35 -6.81 -17.62 0.34
CA PRO A 35 -7.85 -18.25 1.14
C PRO A 35 -7.57 -19.72 1.47
N LYS A 36 -6.72 -20.42 0.70
CA LYS A 36 -6.37 -21.83 0.97
C LYS A 36 -5.58 -21.99 2.26
N ILE A 37 -4.83 -20.97 2.67
CA ILE A 37 -4.11 -20.90 3.95
C ILE A 37 -4.88 -20.11 5.01
N GLY A 38 -6.15 -19.76 4.74
CA GLY A 38 -7.00 -19.03 5.68
C GLY A 38 -6.71 -17.53 5.76
N VAL A 39 -6.04 -16.95 4.76
CA VAL A 39 -5.71 -15.52 4.69
C VAL A 39 -6.68 -14.80 3.77
N LYS A 40 -7.19 -13.65 4.20
CA LYS A 40 -7.99 -12.77 3.36
C LYS A 40 -7.08 -11.71 2.77
N ALA A 41 -7.05 -11.59 1.46
CA ALA A 41 -6.28 -10.56 0.78
C ALA A 41 -6.97 -10.08 -0.50
N ALA A 42 -6.59 -8.89 -0.92
CA ALA A 42 -7.08 -8.27 -2.14
C ALA A 42 -6.10 -7.22 -2.64
N LEU A 43 -6.20 -6.91 -3.94
CA LEU A 43 -5.56 -5.74 -4.52
C LEU A 43 -6.31 -4.49 -4.04
N THR A 44 -5.75 -3.74 -3.09
CA THR A 44 -6.39 -2.58 -2.46
C THR A 44 -6.24 -1.32 -3.29
N ASN A 45 -5.03 -0.96 -3.66
CA ASN A 45 -4.72 0.30 -4.34
C ASN A 45 -4.10 0.02 -5.71
N ILE A 46 -4.31 0.97 -6.62
CA ILE A 46 -3.60 1.11 -7.89
C ILE A 46 -3.35 2.62 -7.99
N THR A 47 -2.11 3.04 -7.84
CA THR A 47 -1.71 4.45 -7.78
C THR A 47 -0.66 4.62 -8.88
N GLY A 48 -1.04 5.19 -10.02
CA GLY A 48 -0.13 5.23 -11.17
C GLY A 48 0.15 3.84 -11.72
N ASP A 49 1.43 3.50 -11.76
CA ASP A 49 2.01 2.20 -12.10
C ASP A 49 2.21 1.23 -10.92
N ASP A 50 1.97 1.70 -9.70
CA ASP A 50 2.03 0.85 -8.51
C ASP A 50 0.71 0.14 -8.23
N ILE A 51 0.83 -1.08 -7.70
CA ILE A 51 -0.27 -1.78 -7.05
C ILE A 51 0.03 -2.02 -5.57
N VAL A 52 -1.02 -2.08 -4.75
CA VAL A 52 -0.91 -2.55 -3.37
C VAL A 52 -1.76 -3.78 -3.13
N ILE A 53 -1.15 -4.81 -2.58
CA ILE A 53 -1.80 -6.03 -2.11
C ILE A 53 -1.85 -5.99 -0.59
N THR A 54 -3.06 -6.02 -0.02
CA THR A 54 -3.25 -6.02 1.43
C THR A 54 -3.82 -7.35 1.90
N SER A 55 -3.29 -7.86 3.02
CA SER A 55 -3.67 -9.12 3.65
C SER A 55 -4.03 -8.95 5.13
N PHE A 56 -5.14 -9.57 5.56
CA PHE A 56 -5.44 -9.83 6.97
C PHE A 56 -4.95 -11.23 7.32
N VAL A 57 -3.88 -11.28 8.11
CA VAL A 57 -3.02 -12.45 8.26
C VAL A 57 -2.74 -12.74 9.74
N PRO A 58 -2.86 -14.00 10.20
CA PRO A 58 -2.38 -14.37 11.52
C PRO A 58 -0.85 -14.38 11.54
N GLU A 59 -0.28 -14.01 12.69
CA GLU A 59 1.16 -13.85 12.90
C GLU A 59 2.02 -15.00 12.37
N ASN A 60 1.58 -16.24 12.58
CA ASN A 60 2.30 -17.44 12.18
C ASN A 60 2.27 -17.71 10.66
N LEU A 61 1.47 -16.98 9.88
CA LEU A 61 1.36 -17.11 8.42
C LEU A 61 1.91 -15.89 7.66
N ILE A 62 2.47 -14.89 8.35
CA ILE A 62 2.99 -13.67 7.69
C ILE A 62 4.04 -14.04 6.63
N GLU A 63 5.02 -14.88 6.99
CA GLU A 63 6.10 -15.26 6.08
C GLU A 63 5.60 -16.02 4.85
N GLU A 64 4.70 -16.98 5.04
CA GLU A 64 4.11 -17.77 3.95
C GLU A 64 3.24 -16.90 3.04
N THR A 65 2.44 -16.01 3.63
CA THR A 65 1.61 -15.04 2.91
C THR A 65 2.43 -14.17 1.99
N ASN A 66 3.51 -13.58 2.52
CA ASN A 66 4.39 -12.70 1.75
C ASN A 66 5.05 -13.47 0.61
N LYS A 67 5.58 -14.69 0.85
CA LYS A 67 6.17 -15.52 -0.20
C LYS A 67 5.19 -15.79 -1.35
N ILE A 68 3.96 -16.18 -1.05
CA ILE A 68 2.95 -16.44 -2.09
C ILE A 68 2.65 -15.17 -2.89
N ILE A 69 2.56 -14.00 -2.24
CA ILE A 69 2.35 -12.72 -2.93
C ILE A 69 3.51 -12.43 -3.89
N ILE A 70 4.76 -12.57 -3.43
CA ILE A 70 5.94 -12.34 -4.28
C ILE A 70 5.97 -13.32 -5.46
N ASP A 71 5.62 -14.58 -5.26
CA ASP A 71 5.58 -15.57 -6.33
C ASP A 71 4.50 -15.24 -7.39
N ILE A 72 3.34 -14.74 -6.95
CA ILE A 72 2.29 -14.25 -7.86
C ILE A 72 2.80 -13.02 -8.63
N LEU A 73 3.45 -12.06 -7.96
CA LEU A 73 3.99 -10.87 -8.61
C LEU A 73 5.05 -11.25 -9.66
N LYS A 74 6.03 -12.09 -9.31
CA LYS A 74 7.07 -12.58 -10.23
C LYS A 74 6.51 -13.32 -11.45
N LYS A 75 5.30 -13.89 -11.34
CA LYS A 75 4.66 -14.60 -12.43
C LYS A 75 3.95 -13.67 -13.43
N HIS A 76 3.46 -12.51 -12.99
CA HIS A 76 2.56 -11.67 -13.80
C HIS A 76 3.06 -10.25 -14.07
N ALA A 77 3.98 -9.72 -13.26
CA ALA A 77 4.49 -8.36 -13.43
C ALA A 77 5.12 -8.19 -14.81
N GLU A 78 4.98 -6.98 -15.37
CA GLU A 78 5.61 -6.59 -16.63
C GLU A 78 6.99 -5.94 -16.37
N GLY A 79 7.12 -5.24 -15.24
CA GLY A 79 8.38 -4.76 -14.66
C GLY A 79 8.91 -5.66 -13.56
N PHE A 80 10.24 -5.68 -13.40
CA PHE A 80 10.92 -6.49 -12.38
C PHE A 80 11.92 -5.70 -11.55
N ASN A 81 12.06 -4.38 -11.76
CA ASN A 81 13.06 -3.58 -11.07
C ASN A 81 12.88 -3.69 -9.56
N ASP A 82 11.69 -3.42 -9.06
CA ASP A 82 11.36 -3.52 -7.64
C ASP A 82 11.49 -4.94 -7.07
N LEU A 83 11.06 -5.93 -7.85
CA LEU A 83 11.13 -7.33 -7.45
C LEU A 83 12.57 -7.84 -7.35
N ASN A 84 13.48 -7.26 -8.14
CA ASN A 84 14.91 -7.56 -8.13
C ASN A 84 15.67 -6.78 -7.04
N GLY A 85 15.05 -5.76 -6.43
CA GLY A 85 15.59 -5.03 -5.29
C GLY A 85 15.68 -5.84 -3.99
N ILE A 86 14.94 -6.95 -3.93
CA ILE A 86 14.89 -7.83 -2.77
C ILE A 86 16.21 -8.59 -2.62
N SER A 87 16.84 -8.51 -1.45
CA SER A 87 18.08 -9.23 -1.13
C SER A 87 17.98 -10.01 0.18
N ASP A 88 18.73 -11.11 0.29
CA ASP A 88 18.92 -11.84 1.55
C ASP A 88 19.76 -11.04 2.57
N ASN A 89 20.62 -10.14 2.08
CA ASN A 89 21.48 -9.30 2.90
C ASN A 89 20.98 -7.85 2.89
N PRO A 90 20.90 -7.18 4.05
CA PRO A 90 20.43 -5.80 4.12
C PRO A 90 21.36 -4.80 3.40
N GLU A 91 22.65 -5.09 3.30
CA GLU A 91 23.65 -4.21 2.65
C GLU A 91 23.56 -4.24 1.12
N ASP A 92 23.05 -5.34 0.56
CA ASP A 92 22.88 -5.56 -0.88
C ASP A 92 21.46 -5.20 -1.36
N ALA A 93 20.57 -4.78 -0.45
CA ALA A 93 19.18 -4.49 -0.76
C ALA A 93 19.07 -3.17 -1.54
N GLY A 94 18.46 -3.25 -2.73
CA GLY A 94 18.21 -2.12 -3.62
C GLY A 94 16.88 -1.45 -3.34
N GLU A 95 16.55 -0.44 -4.16
CA GLU A 95 15.17 0.02 -4.31
C GLU A 95 14.28 -1.16 -4.69
N GLY A 96 13.15 -1.29 -4.01
CA GLY A 96 12.32 -2.46 -4.11
C GLY A 96 11.00 -2.28 -3.39
N ILE A 97 10.22 -3.35 -3.37
CA ILE A 97 8.82 -3.30 -2.95
C ILE A 97 8.56 -2.57 -1.62
N SER A 98 7.53 -1.75 -1.61
CA SER A 98 7.03 -1.05 -0.43
C SER A 98 6.33 -2.00 0.56
N TYR A 99 6.90 -2.24 1.75
CA TYR A 99 6.30 -3.16 2.74
C TYR A 99 5.87 -2.46 4.04
N ALA A 100 4.59 -2.58 4.43
CA ALA A 100 4.06 -2.09 5.70
C ALA A 100 3.29 -3.18 6.46
N ILE A 101 3.37 -3.18 7.79
CA ILE A 101 2.65 -4.13 8.64
C ILE A 101 2.22 -3.51 9.96
N ALA A 102 0.94 -3.66 10.32
CA ALA A 102 0.36 -3.13 11.55
C ALA A 102 -0.53 -4.19 12.23
N LYS A 103 -0.64 -4.15 13.56
CA LYS A 103 -1.51 -5.06 14.32
C LYS A 103 -2.96 -4.79 13.99
N ALA A 104 -3.74 -5.83 13.75
CA ALA A 104 -5.16 -5.67 13.48
C ALA A 104 -5.91 -5.18 14.74
N GLY A 105 -6.66 -4.09 14.60
CA GLY A 105 -7.50 -3.53 15.66
C GLY A 105 -8.86 -4.20 15.81
N SER A 106 -9.33 -4.86 14.76
CA SER A 106 -10.61 -5.58 14.73
C SER A 106 -10.41 -7.05 14.34
N LYS A 107 -11.35 -7.91 14.76
CA LYS A 107 -11.38 -9.33 14.35
C LYS A 107 -11.68 -9.53 12.86
N TYR A 108 -12.07 -8.46 12.16
CA TYR A 108 -12.36 -8.45 10.73
C TYR A 108 -11.18 -7.94 9.91
N GLY A 109 -10.14 -7.41 10.57
CA GLY A 109 -9.00 -6.83 9.89
C GLY A 109 -9.35 -5.52 9.20
N ASP A 110 -10.10 -4.64 9.86
CA ASP A 110 -10.50 -3.37 9.27
C ASP A 110 -9.32 -2.40 9.25
N ALA A 111 -9.03 -1.85 8.07
CA ALA A 111 -7.91 -0.95 7.86
C ALA A 111 -8.18 0.08 6.76
N LEU A 112 -7.41 1.16 6.83
CA LEU A 112 -7.26 2.17 5.80
C LEU A 112 -5.87 2.02 5.18
N ILE A 113 -5.82 1.95 3.85
CA ILE A 113 -4.60 1.78 3.08
C ILE A 113 -4.42 3.02 2.21
N VAL A 114 -3.32 3.73 2.43
CA VAL A 114 -2.91 4.90 1.67
C VAL A 114 -1.69 4.53 0.87
N SER A 115 -1.72 4.75 -0.43
CA SER A 115 -0.63 4.46 -1.35
C SER A 115 -0.31 5.72 -2.12
N PHE A 116 0.98 6.00 -2.24
CA PHE A 116 1.53 7.13 -2.95
C PHE A 116 2.30 6.62 -4.17
N ASP A 117 2.40 7.47 -5.16
CA ASP A 117 3.29 7.34 -6.32
C ASP A 117 3.73 8.76 -6.68
N THR A 118 4.98 8.91 -7.12
CA THR A 118 5.61 10.19 -7.38
C THR A 118 6.34 10.21 -8.71
N TYR A 119 6.35 11.38 -9.34
CA TYR A 119 7.23 11.62 -10.48
C TYR A 119 8.12 12.82 -10.16
N GLY A 120 9.40 12.57 -9.81
CA GLY A 120 10.38 13.59 -9.43
C GLY A 120 10.15 14.23 -8.06
N GLY A 121 9.36 13.60 -7.19
CA GLY A 121 8.93 14.10 -5.87
C GLY A 121 9.41 13.24 -4.70
N GLU A 122 10.52 12.52 -4.90
CA GLU A 122 11.09 11.56 -3.96
C GLU A 122 11.45 12.25 -2.62
N ASP A 123 11.84 13.52 -2.67
CA ASP A 123 12.15 14.35 -1.49
C ASP A 123 10.92 14.64 -0.60
N ILE A 124 9.70 14.63 -1.16
CA ILE A 124 8.47 15.04 -0.45
C ILE A 124 7.52 13.86 -0.16
N VAL A 125 7.55 12.81 -0.97
CA VAL A 125 6.61 11.67 -0.82
C VAL A 125 6.77 10.95 0.52
N ASN A 126 8.01 10.82 0.99
CA ASN A 126 8.33 10.22 2.28
C ASN A 126 7.79 11.06 3.46
N GLU A 127 7.84 12.39 3.36
CA GLU A 127 7.26 13.28 4.36
C GLU A 127 5.74 13.10 4.44
N MET A 128 5.07 13.04 3.29
CA MET A 128 3.61 12.83 3.22
C MET A 128 3.20 11.47 3.81
N ALA A 129 3.94 10.40 3.49
CA ALA A 129 3.67 9.07 4.03
C ALA A 129 3.89 9.00 5.55
N LEU A 130 4.96 9.60 6.06
CA LEU A 130 5.22 9.69 7.50
C LEU A 130 4.15 10.52 8.22
N PHE A 131 3.70 11.63 7.63
CA PHE A 131 2.59 12.43 8.15
C PHE A 131 1.30 11.60 8.30
N VAL A 132 0.98 10.77 7.30
CA VAL A 132 -0.17 9.85 7.37
C VAL A 132 0.04 8.78 8.45
N GLU A 133 1.25 8.23 8.58
CA GLU A 133 1.59 7.28 9.64
C GLU A 133 1.40 7.90 11.03
N GLU A 134 1.79 9.15 11.24
CA GLU A 134 1.61 9.89 12.50
C GLU A 134 0.13 10.05 12.87
N ILE A 135 -0.73 10.41 11.90
CA ILE A 135 -2.18 10.44 12.09
C ILE A 135 -2.68 9.06 12.53
N GLY A 136 -2.24 8.01 11.84
CA GLY A 136 -2.60 6.62 12.13
C GLY A 136 -2.20 6.18 13.53
N LYS A 137 -0.97 6.47 13.95
CA LYS A 137 -0.45 6.16 15.30
C LYS A 137 -1.21 6.91 16.39
N LYS A 138 -1.64 8.14 16.12
CA LYS A 138 -2.31 8.99 17.11
C LYS A 138 -3.81 8.73 17.24
N PHE A 139 -4.49 8.44 16.14
CA PHE A 139 -5.95 8.37 16.10
C PHE A 139 -6.51 7.00 15.68
N GLY A 140 -5.67 6.11 15.15
CA GLY A 140 -6.01 4.72 14.88
C GLY A 140 -5.65 3.80 16.05
N TYR A 141 -5.72 2.50 15.80
CA TYR A 141 -5.29 1.47 16.74
C TYR A 141 -3.79 1.18 16.64
N ASP A 142 -3.31 0.99 15.42
CA ASP A 142 -1.92 0.78 15.07
C ASP A 142 -1.69 1.25 13.62
N ALA A 143 -0.48 1.69 13.30
CA ALA A 143 -0.13 2.13 11.95
C ALA A 143 1.35 1.92 11.63
N SER A 144 1.63 1.69 10.35
CA SER A 144 2.98 1.52 9.81
C SER A 144 3.04 2.03 8.37
N SER A 145 4.14 2.67 8.00
CA SER A 145 4.48 3.01 6.61
C SER A 145 5.57 2.09 6.05
N SER A 146 5.76 2.03 4.73
CA SER A 146 6.93 1.41 4.08
C SER A 146 8.21 2.19 4.34
N VAL A 147 8.12 3.53 4.42
CA VAL A 147 9.23 4.46 4.73
C VAL A 147 10.06 3.98 5.92
N SER A 148 11.38 3.92 5.73
CA SER A 148 12.35 3.47 6.73
C SER A 148 13.67 4.19 6.53
N ASN A 149 14.45 4.39 7.61
CA ASN A 149 15.81 4.92 7.53
C ASN A 149 16.89 3.82 7.46
N LYS A 150 16.47 2.56 7.41
CA LYS A 150 17.31 1.36 7.32
C LYS A 150 16.68 0.36 6.35
N PRO A 151 17.48 -0.54 5.75
CA PRO A 151 16.95 -1.63 4.96
C PRO A 151 15.83 -2.36 5.71
N LYS A 152 14.70 -2.55 5.04
CA LYS A 152 13.47 -3.04 5.65
C LYS A 152 13.32 -4.52 5.42
N LYS A 153 13.13 -5.28 6.50
CA LYS A 153 12.89 -6.72 6.43
C LYS A 153 11.45 -7.00 6.01
N ILE A 154 11.31 -7.78 4.94
CA ILE A 154 10.06 -8.38 4.49
C ILE A 154 10.05 -9.82 4.99
N HIS A 155 9.13 -10.09 5.89
CA HIS A 155 9.06 -11.37 6.61
C HIS A 155 8.90 -12.52 5.62
N GLY A 156 9.80 -13.50 5.69
CA GLY A 156 9.82 -14.66 4.79
C GLY A 156 10.43 -14.40 3.41
N VAL A 157 10.77 -13.17 3.05
CA VAL A 157 11.16 -12.82 1.67
C VAL A 157 12.60 -12.33 1.58
N GLY A 158 13.00 -11.37 2.43
CA GLY A 158 14.31 -10.74 2.36
C GLY A 158 14.31 -9.32 2.91
N TYR A 159 15.16 -8.47 2.38
CA TYR A 159 15.28 -7.05 2.69
C TYR A 159 15.11 -6.21 1.43
N VAL A 160 14.50 -5.04 1.58
CA VAL A 160 14.49 -3.96 0.59
C VAL A 160 15.27 -2.76 1.16
N GLY A 161 15.76 -1.92 0.27
CA GLY A 161 16.57 -0.75 0.59
C GLY A 161 15.81 0.34 1.36
N VAL A 162 16.47 1.49 1.48
CA VAL A 162 15.94 2.68 2.19
C VAL A 162 15.10 3.57 1.27
N SER A 163 15.42 3.57 -0.02
CA SER A 163 14.71 4.35 -1.04
C SER A 163 13.36 3.72 -1.35
N THR A 164 12.32 4.56 -1.36
CA THR A 164 10.97 4.28 -1.86
C THR A 164 10.41 5.59 -2.40
N ASP A 165 9.94 5.54 -3.63
CA ASP A 165 9.21 6.57 -4.36
C ASP A 165 7.68 6.32 -4.31
N ASP A 166 7.28 5.10 -3.96
CA ASP A 166 5.93 4.54 -3.95
C ASP A 166 5.35 4.21 -2.54
N PRO A 167 5.54 5.02 -1.47
CA PRO A 167 5.31 4.52 -0.13
C PRO A 167 3.86 4.09 0.13
N VAL A 168 3.70 3.06 0.96
CA VAL A 168 2.40 2.57 1.43
C VAL A 168 2.27 2.74 2.93
N VAL A 169 1.09 3.18 3.37
CA VAL A 169 0.74 3.35 4.79
C VAL A 169 -0.49 2.53 5.13
N VAL A 170 -0.37 1.73 6.19
CA VAL A 170 -1.45 0.94 6.77
C VAL A 170 -1.87 1.58 8.08
N ILE A 171 -3.17 1.85 8.24
CA ILE A 171 -3.75 2.33 9.49
C ILE A 171 -4.90 1.41 9.87
N THR A 172 -4.79 0.79 11.03
CA THR A 172 -5.84 -0.09 11.57
C THR A 172 -6.70 0.66 12.58
N PHE A 173 -7.93 0.21 12.78
CA PHE A 173 -8.86 0.79 13.76
C PHE A 173 -9.75 -0.30 14.37
N LYS A 174 -10.40 0.01 15.50
CA LYS A 174 -11.22 -0.98 16.23
C LYS A 174 -12.65 -1.02 15.73
N GLU A 175 -13.21 0.15 15.47
CA GLU A 175 -14.61 0.32 15.10
C GLU A 175 -14.75 1.05 13.76
N LEU A 176 -15.66 0.58 12.90
CA LEU A 176 -15.90 1.16 11.58
C LEU A 176 -16.27 2.66 11.62
N LYS A 177 -16.86 3.14 12.72
CA LYS A 177 -17.19 4.57 12.92
C LYS A 177 -15.95 5.48 12.95
N GLU A 178 -14.75 4.92 13.14
CA GLU A 178 -13.48 5.66 13.13
C GLU A 178 -12.99 5.97 11.71
N LEU A 179 -13.35 5.12 10.73
CA LEU A 179 -12.91 5.24 9.34
C LEU A 179 -13.22 6.62 8.72
N PRO A 180 -14.44 7.18 8.82
CA PRO A 180 -14.72 8.49 8.24
C PRO A 180 -13.90 9.61 8.87
N LYS A 181 -13.57 9.52 10.17
CA LYS A 181 -12.73 10.52 10.84
C LYS A 181 -11.30 10.43 10.32
N LEU A 182 -10.70 9.24 10.34
CA LEU A 182 -9.33 9.00 9.88
C LEU A 182 -9.14 9.43 8.42
N ALA A 183 -10.00 8.94 7.53
CA ALA A 183 -9.96 9.28 6.10
C ALA A 183 -10.09 10.80 5.87
N GLY A 184 -10.97 11.47 6.62
CA GLY A 184 -11.14 12.92 6.54
C GLY A 184 -9.92 13.71 7.03
N MET A 185 -9.26 13.25 8.10
CA MET A 185 -8.04 13.87 8.63
C MET A 185 -6.87 13.73 7.65
N ILE A 186 -6.70 12.54 7.05
CA ILE A 186 -5.65 12.29 6.07
C ILE A 186 -5.89 13.11 4.83
N PHE A 187 -7.10 13.08 4.27
CA PHE A 187 -7.45 13.89 3.10
C PHE A 187 -7.21 15.38 3.35
N GLY A 188 -7.78 15.93 4.44
CA GLY A 188 -7.62 17.34 4.76
C GLY A 188 -6.19 17.75 5.12
N GLY A 189 -5.42 16.86 5.75
CA GLY A 189 -4.01 17.10 6.05
C GLY A 189 -3.13 17.09 4.80
N LEU A 190 -3.33 16.13 3.90
CA LEU A 190 -2.59 16.06 2.64
C LEU A 190 -2.89 17.24 1.72
N LEU A 191 -4.10 17.81 1.75
CA LEU A 191 -4.39 19.06 1.03
C LEU A 191 -3.50 20.24 1.45
N GLY A 192 -2.85 20.18 2.62
CA GLY A 192 -1.91 21.19 3.08
C GLY A 192 -0.53 21.12 2.42
N PHE A 193 -0.23 20.04 1.69
CA PHE A 193 1.01 19.90 0.95
C PHE A 193 0.86 20.42 -0.48
N ASP A 194 1.93 21.00 -1.01
CA ASP A 194 1.97 21.40 -2.41
C ASP A 194 2.13 20.18 -3.31
N ARG A 195 1.54 20.24 -4.52
CA ARG A 195 1.76 19.26 -5.61
C ARG A 195 1.39 17.81 -5.28
N VAL A 196 0.45 17.62 -4.37
CA VAL A 196 -0.18 16.32 -4.09
C VAL A 196 -1.60 16.25 -4.66
N TYR A 197 -1.95 15.13 -5.26
CA TYR A 197 -3.22 14.94 -5.93
C TYR A 197 -3.92 13.69 -5.40
N PHE A 198 -5.09 13.88 -4.80
CA PHE A 198 -5.96 12.75 -4.46
C PHE A 198 -6.64 12.24 -5.72
N VAL A 199 -6.41 10.99 -6.08
CA VAL A 199 -6.93 10.40 -7.33
C VAL A 199 -7.73 9.14 -7.08
N ARG A 200 -8.53 8.75 -8.07
CA ARG A 200 -9.27 7.49 -8.06
C ARG A 200 -8.29 6.33 -8.26
N LYS A 201 -8.56 5.17 -7.66
CA LYS A 201 -7.84 3.94 -7.94
C LYS A 201 -7.75 3.66 -9.45
N GLY A 202 -6.55 3.39 -9.95
CA GLY A 202 -6.28 3.10 -11.36
C GLY A 202 -6.09 4.33 -12.24
N THR A 203 -5.98 5.53 -11.64
CA THR A 203 -5.61 6.74 -12.37
C THR A 203 -4.11 6.72 -12.67
N PRO A 204 -3.69 6.93 -13.93
CA PRO A 204 -2.29 7.09 -14.29
C PRO A 204 -1.62 8.31 -13.64
N THR A 205 -0.28 8.33 -13.63
CA THR A 205 0.59 9.40 -13.09
C THR A 205 0.65 10.61 -14.05
N ASN A 206 -0.53 11.10 -14.44
CA ASN A 206 -0.74 12.24 -15.34
C ASN A 206 -0.76 13.56 -14.55
N ILE A 207 0.34 13.89 -13.89
CA ILE A 207 0.53 15.11 -13.11
C ILE A 207 1.63 15.99 -13.69
N LEU A 208 1.76 17.23 -13.20
CA LEU A 208 2.90 18.09 -13.53
C LEU A 208 4.05 17.78 -12.56
N PRO A 209 5.21 17.28 -13.04
CA PRO A 209 6.36 17.03 -12.20
C PRO A 209 7.05 18.32 -11.73
N PRO A 210 7.69 18.31 -10.54
CA PRO A 210 7.66 17.23 -9.58
C PRO A 210 6.33 17.21 -8.80
N GLY A 211 5.78 16.03 -8.51
CA GLY A 211 4.54 15.91 -7.75
C GLY A 211 4.19 14.47 -7.38
N VAL A 212 3.15 14.33 -6.56
CA VAL A 212 2.74 13.07 -5.94
C VAL A 212 1.25 12.82 -6.19
N ILE A 213 0.88 11.62 -6.62
CA ILE A 213 -0.51 11.16 -6.56
C ILE A 213 -0.68 10.23 -5.36
N TYR A 214 -1.89 10.15 -4.82
CA TYR A 214 -2.21 9.14 -3.82
C TYR A 214 -3.62 8.61 -3.97
N THR A 215 -3.79 7.35 -3.59
CA THR A 215 -5.10 6.70 -3.46
C THR A 215 -5.36 6.26 -2.03
N MET A 216 -6.63 6.14 -1.69
CA MET A 216 -7.05 5.76 -0.35
C MET A 216 -8.15 4.71 -0.43
N SER A 217 -7.91 3.54 0.17
CA SER A 217 -8.85 2.42 0.15
C SER A 217 -9.16 1.96 1.56
N ALA A 218 -10.42 1.64 1.83
CA ALA A 218 -10.78 0.88 3.02
C ALA A 218 -10.72 -0.62 2.72
N PHE A 219 -9.99 -1.36 3.54
CA PHE A 219 -9.96 -2.81 3.54
C PHE A 219 -10.81 -3.30 4.72
N LEU A 220 -12.00 -3.84 4.43
CA LEU A 220 -13.02 -4.18 5.42
C LEU A 220 -13.43 -5.64 5.25
N ASN A 221 -12.96 -6.49 6.18
CA ASN A 221 -13.26 -7.93 6.15
C ASN A 221 -12.89 -8.63 4.83
N GLY A 222 -11.80 -8.22 4.17
CA GLY A 222 -11.39 -8.73 2.86
C GLY A 222 -12.05 -8.04 1.66
N ASN A 223 -12.99 -7.12 1.88
CA ASN A 223 -13.55 -6.29 0.82
C ASN A 223 -12.75 -5.00 0.69
N VAL A 224 -12.68 -4.46 -0.53
CA VAL A 224 -11.99 -3.21 -0.83
C VAL A 224 -12.99 -2.17 -1.28
N ILE A 225 -12.89 -0.98 -0.70
CA ILE A 225 -13.67 0.19 -1.10
C ILE A 225 -12.69 1.31 -1.44
N ASP A 226 -12.65 1.74 -2.70
CA ASP A 226 -11.98 2.99 -3.09
C ASP A 226 -12.75 4.16 -2.46
N LEU A 227 -12.05 4.97 -1.67
CA LEU A 227 -12.66 6.07 -0.92
C LEU A 227 -12.78 7.36 -1.73
N TYR A 228 -12.26 7.42 -2.96
CA TYR A 228 -12.30 8.62 -3.80
C TYR A 228 -13.69 9.24 -3.90
N ASP A 229 -14.68 8.49 -4.39
CA ASP A 229 -16.05 8.99 -4.54
C ASP A 229 -16.73 9.31 -3.20
N GLY A 230 -16.41 8.54 -2.16
CA GLY A 230 -16.96 8.73 -0.82
C GLY A 230 -16.50 10.04 -0.20
N ILE A 231 -15.21 10.34 -0.30
CA ILE A 231 -14.59 11.58 0.18
C ILE A 231 -15.10 12.77 -0.63
N LYS A 232 -15.08 12.69 -1.97
CA LYS A 232 -15.61 13.76 -2.83
C LYS A 232 -17.05 14.13 -2.51
N ARG A 233 -17.92 13.12 -2.38
CA ARG A 233 -19.33 13.33 -2.04
C ARG A 233 -19.51 13.94 -0.65
N ARG A 234 -18.68 13.55 0.32
CA ARG A 234 -18.76 14.08 1.69
C ARG A 234 -18.34 15.53 1.78
N PHE A 235 -17.31 15.93 1.06
CA PHE A 235 -16.75 17.29 1.12
C PHE A 235 -17.24 18.22 0.00
N ASN A 236 -18.07 17.71 -0.92
CA ASN A 236 -18.67 18.45 -2.03
C ASN A 236 -17.64 19.12 -2.96
N ILE A 237 -16.69 18.31 -3.43
CA ILE A 237 -15.58 18.66 -4.35
C ILE A 237 -15.60 17.76 -5.59
#